data_AF-A0A813HVR9-F1
#
_entry.id   AF-A0A813HVR9-F1
#
_cell.length_a   1.000
_cell.length_b   1.000
_cell.length_c   1.000
_cell.angle_alpha   90.00
_cell.angle_beta   90.00
_cell.angle_gamma   90.00
#
_symmetry.space_group_name_H-M   'P 1'
#
loop_
_entity.id
_entity.type
_entity.pdbx_description
1 polymer ?
#
loop_
_entity_poly.entity_id
_entity_poly.type
_entity_poly.pdbx_seq_one_letter_code
_entity_poly.pdbx_strand_id
1 'polypeptide(L)'
;MPCKGRVKFWFSDKGWGRLEITGHLPAGLTAAENSNGIFVHFKDIVTPDDKTLASLDEGQEVSFTCAKGQKGWQASAVKGADGGPLRSRLHRNQLAGIFRGVVSHWNREKAFGWITTDLSPQSLGMQR
;
A
#
# COMPACT_ATOMS: atom_id res chain seq x y z
N MET A 1 12.06 -18.42 5.84
CA MET A 1 12.31 -17.79 4.52
C MET A 1 11.33 -16.64 4.34
N PRO A 2 11.72 -15.52 3.70
CA PRO A 2 10.79 -14.44 3.42
C PRO A 2 9.74 -14.87 2.38
N CYS A 3 8.48 -14.57 2.66
CA CYS A 3 7.34 -14.72 1.78
C CYS A 3 7.41 -13.62 0.71
N LYS A 4 7.23 -13.96 -0.55
CA LYS A 4 7.10 -13.00 -1.65
C LYS A 4 5.64 -12.83 -2.03
N GLY A 5 5.21 -11.60 -2.24
CA GLY A 5 3.82 -11.32 -2.54
C GLY A 5 3.60 -9.96 -3.17
N ARG A 6 2.32 -9.64 -3.33
CA ARG A 6 1.83 -8.38 -3.87
C ARG A 6 0.88 -7.71 -2.89
N VAL A 7 0.81 -6.40 -2.98
CA VAL A 7 -0.17 -5.61 -2.21
C VAL A 7 -1.54 -5.79 -2.85
N LYS A 8 -2.48 -6.37 -2.11
CA LYS A 8 -3.86 -6.53 -2.57
C LYS A 8 -4.65 -5.22 -2.45
N PHE A 9 -4.46 -4.50 -1.36
CA PHE A 9 -4.91 -3.12 -1.17
C PHE A 9 -4.20 -2.50 0.03
N TRP A 10 -4.17 -1.16 0.10
CA TRP A 10 -3.60 -0.40 1.19
C TRP A 10 -4.43 0.84 1.51
N PHE A 11 -4.77 1.03 2.78
CA PHE A 11 -5.42 2.24 3.29
C PHE A 11 -4.39 3.13 3.97
N SER A 12 -3.82 4.08 3.22
CA SER A 12 -2.78 4.98 3.72
C SER A 12 -3.25 5.90 4.84
N ASP A 13 -4.53 6.27 4.86
CA ASP A 13 -5.10 7.10 5.94
C ASP A 13 -5.19 6.32 7.26
N LYS A 14 -5.50 5.02 7.18
CA LYS A 14 -5.64 4.14 8.34
C LYS A 14 -4.34 3.43 8.73
N GLY A 15 -3.35 3.41 7.84
CA GLY A 15 -2.06 2.76 8.05
C GLY A 15 -2.12 1.23 8.07
N TRP A 16 -3.04 0.62 7.33
CA TRP A 16 -3.11 -0.84 7.21
C TRP A 16 -3.59 -1.28 5.82
N GLY A 17 -3.34 -2.54 5.48
CA GLY A 17 -3.79 -3.13 4.23
C GLY A 17 -3.74 -4.65 4.25
N ARG A 18 -3.79 -5.24 3.06
CA ARG A 18 -3.63 -6.69 2.89
C ARG A 18 -2.68 -7.02 1.75
N LEU A 19 -1.91 -8.09 1.96
CA LEU A 19 -0.96 -8.65 1.01
C LEU A 19 -1.44 -10.02 0.56
N GLU A 20 -1.15 -10.36 -0.68
CA GLU A 20 -1.36 -11.69 -1.25
C GLU A 20 0.00 -12.31 -1.55
N ILE A 21 0.26 -13.52 -1.06
CA ILE A 21 1.48 -14.26 -1.36
C ILE A 21 1.35 -14.84 -2.77
N THR A 22 2.30 -14.50 -3.63
CA THR A 22 2.37 -14.98 -5.02
C THR A 22 3.35 -16.15 -5.16
N GLY A 23 4.26 -16.30 -4.19
CA GLY A 23 5.24 -17.38 -4.16
C GLY A 23 4.81 -18.57 -3.31
N HIS A 24 5.79 -19.15 -2.62
CA HIS A 24 5.57 -20.30 -1.75
C HIS A 24 4.73 -19.91 -0.52
N LEU A 25 3.59 -20.56 -0.34
CA LEU A 25 2.76 -20.39 0.85
C LEU A 25 3.45 -21.03 2.07
N PRO A 26 3.45 -20.38 3.24
CA PRO A 26 3.94 -21.00 4.46
C PRO A 26 3.07 -22.20 4.87
N ALA A 27 3.67 -23.14 5.61
CA ALA A 27 2.96 -24.30 6.13
C ALA A 27 1.75 -23.87 6.98
N GLY A 28 0.59 -24.44 6.67
CA GLY A 28 -0.66 -24.15 7.38
C GLY A 28 -1.45 -22.94 6.88
N LEU A 29 -0.94 -22.18 5.89
CA LEU A 29 -1.74 -21.18 5.17
C LEU A 29 -2.37 -21.83 3.94
N THR A 30 -3.69 -21.78 3.85
CA THR A 30 -4.43 -22.26 2.68
C THR A 30 -4.48 -21.20 1.57
N ALA A 31 -4.74 -21.63 0.33
CA ALA A 31 -4.95 -20.71 -0.79
C ALA A 31 -6.17 -19.79 -0.57
N ALA A 32 -7.21 -20.27 0.12
CA ALA A 32 -8.38 -19.47 0.47
C ALA A 32 -8.04 -18.36 1.47
N GLU A 33 -7.24 -18.67 2.51
CA GLU A 33 -6.76 -17.64 3.45
C GLU A 33 -5.82 -16.64 2.77
N ASN A 34 -4.97 -17.10 1.85
CA ASN A 34 -4.13 -16.21 1.06
C ASN A 34 -4.94 -15.25 0.18
N SER A 35 -6.00 -15.77 -0.47
CA SER A 35 -6.94 -14.95 -1.24
C SER A 35 -7.72 -13.97 -0.35
N ASN A 36 -8.03 -14.34 0.90
CA ASN A 36 -8.59 -13.38 1.86
C ASN A 36 -7.59 -12.26 2.19
N GLY A 37 -6.30 -12.51 2.09
CA GLY A 37 -5.22 -11.53 2.23
C GLY A 37 -4.63 -11.51 3.64
N ILE A 38 -3.30 -11.44 3.68
CA ILE A 38 -2.46 -11.34 4.87
C ILE A 38 -2.51 -9.91 5.39
N PHE A 39 -2.85 -9.71 6.66
CA PHE A 39 -2.92 -8.38 7.27
C PHE A 39 -1.54 -7.73 7.37
N VAL A 40 -1.44 -6.43 7.06
CA VAL A 40 -0.22 -5.64 7.27
C VAL A 40 -0.56 -4.31 7.93
N HIS A 41 0.27 -3.89 8.87
CA HIS A 41 0.17 -2.59 9.54
C HIS A 41 1.39 -1.71 9.18
N PHE A 42 1.24 -0.39 9.27
CA PHE A 42 2.31 0.54 8.89
C PHE A 42 3.61 0.34 9.70
N LYS A 43 3.49 -0.13 10.95
CA LYS A 43 4.63 -0.43 11.82
C LYS A 43 5.46 -1.63 11.36
N ASP A 44 4.85 -2.52 10.59
CA ASP A 44 5.49 -3.71 10.06
C ASP A 44 6.23 -3.45 8.74
N ILE A 45 6.08 -2.26 8.18
CA ILE A 45 6.73 -1.82 6.95
C ILE A 45 8.10 -1.23 7.29
N VAL A 46 9.13 -1.75 6.65
CA VAL A 46 10.51 -1.27 6.79
C VAL A 46 10.67 -0.03 5.92
N THR A 47 10.83 1.13 6.56
CA THR A 47 11.12 2.42 5.92
C THR A 47 12.61 2.75 6.04
N PRO A 48 13.14 3.65 5.18
CA PRO A 48 14.54 4.05 5.26
C PRO A 48 14.88 4.84 6.54
N ASP A 49 13.89 5.51 7.13
CA ASP A 49 14.01 6.32 8.34
C ASP A 49 12.63 6.52 9.01
N ASP A 50 12.62 6.94 10.28
CA ASP A 50 11.40 7.19 11.07
C ASP A 50 10.51 8.34 10.56
N LYS A 51 11.03 9.21 9.68
CA LYS A 51 10.25 10.33 9.11
C LYS A 51 9.56 9.91 7.81
N THR A 52 10.00 8.82 7.19
CA THR A 52 9.35 8.27 6.02
C THR A 52 8.06 7.57 6.43
N LEU A 53 6.94 8.01 5.86
CA LEU A 53 5.67 7.31 6.05
C LEU A 53 5.75 5.94 5.37
N ALA A 54 5.31 4.92 6.09
CA ALA A 54 5.07 3.62 5.51
C ALA A 54 3.84 3.67 4.60
N SER A 55 4.05 3.43 3.30
CA SER A 55 2.98 3.36 2.31
C SER A 55 3.25 2.25 1.30
N LEU A 56 2.18 1.69 0.75
CA LEU A 56 2.18 0.63 -0.24
C LEU A 56 1.26 1.02 -1.40
N ASP A 57 1.65 0.65 -2.61
CA ASP A 57 0.82 0.80 -3.81
C ASP A 57 0.13 -0.53 -4.12
N GLU A 58 -1.14 -0.49 -4.55
CA GLU A 58 -1.84 -1.70 -4.99
C GLU A 58 -1.10 -2.37 -6.16
N GLY A 59 -0.98 -3.71 -6.10
CA GLY A 59 -0.22 -4.49 -7.07
C GLY A 59 1.30 -4.48 -6.87
N GLN A 60 1.84 -3.65 -5.97
CA GLN A 60 3.27 -3.56 -5.71
C GLN A 60 3.85 -4.88 -5.21
N GLU A 61 5.01 -5.27 -5.73
CA GLU A 61 5.72 -6.48 -5.29
C GLU A 61 6.56 -6.21 -4.04
N VAL A 62 6.40 -7.08 -3.04
CA VAL A 62 6.99 -6.94 -1.71
C VAL A 62 7.50 -8.27 -1.19
N SER A 63 8.50 -8.20 -0.30
CA SER A 63 9.01 -9.34 0.46
C SER A 63 8.75 -9.12 1.94
N PHE A 64 8.24 -10.13 2.64
CA PHE A 64 7.85 -10.00 4.05
C PHE A 64 7.93 -11.33 4.80
N THR A 65 7.89 -11.31 6.11
CA THR A 65 7.70 -12.52 6.93
C THR A 65 6.23 -12.66 7.29
N CYS A 66 5.66 -13.84 7.10
CA CYS A 66 4.25 -14.10 7.34
C CYS A 66 4.09 -15.05 8.54
N ALA A 67 3.24 -14.68 9.50
CA ALA A 67 3.01 -15.44 10.74
C ALA A 67 1.53 -15.42 11.14
N LYS A 68 1.09 -16.45 11.87
CA LYS A 68 -0.29 -16.56 12.36
C LYS A 68 -0.39 -15.87 13.73
N GLY A 69 -1.05 -14.73 13.77
CA GLY A 69 -1.37 -14.00 15.00
C GLY A 69 -2.77 -14.35 15.53
N GLN A 70 -3.16 -13.70 16.63
CA GLN A 70 -4.49 -13.90 17.25
C GLN A 70 -5.65 -13.52 16.31
N LYS A 71 -5.44 -12.53 15.43
CA LYS A 71 -6.44 -12.02 14.48
C LYS A 71 -6.35 -12.65 13.09
N GLY A 72 -5.56 -13.72 12.95
CA GLY A 72 -5.27 -14.37 11.68
C GLY A 72 -3.86 -14.09 11.18
N TRP A 73 -3.64 -14.35 9.89
CA TRP A 73 -2.32 -14.22 9.27
C TRP A 73 -1.92 -12.76 9.10
N GLN A 74 -0.71 -12.43 9.54
CA GLN A 74 -0.14 -11.10 9.48
C GLN A 74 1.27 -11.12 8.87
N ALA A 75 1.61 -10.01 8.24
CA ALA A 75 2.91 -9.75 7.65
C ALA A 75 3.73 -8.82 8.57
N SER A 76 5.01 -9.12 8.68
CA SER A 76 6.00 -8.34 9.42
C SER A 76 7.28 -8.16 8.59
N ALA A 77 8.04 -7.12 8.91
CA ALA A 77 9.28 -6.76 8.20
C ALA A 77 9.10 -6.67 6.67
N VAL A 78 8.04 -5.96 6.25
CA VAL A 78 7.68 -5.78 4.84
C VAL A 78 8.67 -4.85 4.16
N LYS A 79 9.22 -5.30 3.04
CA LYS A 79 10.29 -4.68 2.27
C LYS A 79 9.94 -4.68 0.78
N GLY A 80 10.69 -3.91 -0.01
CA GLY A 80 10.61 -3.98 -1.46
C GLY A 80 10.95 -5.37 -1.99
N ALA A 81 10.56 -5.67 -3.23
CA ALA A 81 10.91 -6.92 -3.89
C ALA A 81 12.44 -7.16 -3.95
N ASP A 82 13.23 -6.08 -3.97
CA ASP A 82 14.70 -6.06 -3.91
C ASP A 82 15.27 -6.32 -2.51
N GLY A 83 14.41 -6.37 -1.47
CA GLY A 83 14.81 -6.54 -0.08
C GLY A 83 15.25 -5.24 0.60
N GLY A 84 15.22 -4.11 -0.09
CA GLY A 84 15.43 -2.79 0.47
C GLY A 84 14.21 -2.23 1.22
N PRO A 85 14.41 -1.13 1.97
CA PRO A 85 13.32 -0.42 2.63
C PRO A 85 12.35 0.17 1.59
N LEU A 86 11.06 0.15 1.93
CA LEU A 86 10.02 0.75 1.11
C LEU A 86 10.09 2.28 1.24
N ARG A 87 10.21 2.93 0.07
CA ARG A 87 10.13 4.38 -0.04
C ARG A 87 8.68 4.73 -0.37
N SER A 88 8.00 5.47 0.50
CA SER A 88 6.70 6.04 0.13
C SER A 88 6.90 7.06 -0.99
N ARG A 89 6.09 6.97 -2.04
CA ARG A 89 6.02 7.97 -3.11
C ARG A 89 5.42 9.31 -2.64
N LEU A 90 4.76 9.31 -1.49
CA LEU A 90 4.10 10.48 -0.94
C LEU A 90 4.70 10.81 0.43
N HIS A 91 5.48 11.88 0.48
CA HIS A 91 5.83 12.50 1.74
C HIS A 91 4.56 13.15 2.34
N ARG A 92 4.33 12.99 3.65
CA ARG A 92 3.34 13.79 4.40
C ARG A 92 3.53 15.29 4.17
N ASN A 93 4.78 15.71 3.94
CA ASN A 93 5.14 17.09 3.66
C ASN A 93 4.89 17.51 2.19
N GLN A 94 4.46 16.59 1.32
CA GLN A 94 4.11 16.88 -0.07
C GLN A 94 2.61 17.12 -0.26
N LEU A 95 1.74 16.70 0.67
CA LEU A 95 0.33 17.13 0.69
C LEU A 95 0.17 18.66 0.88
N ALA A 96 1.26 19.37 1.18
CA ALA A 96 1.39 20.84 1.13
C ALA A 96 2.12 21.34 -0.13
N GLY A 97 2.10 20.58 -1.23
CA GLY A 97 2.79 20.90 -2.49
C GLY A 97 1.83 21.14 -3.67
N ILE A 98 2.35 21.79 -4.71
CA ILE A 98 1.65 21.93 -5.99
C ILE A 98 1.87 20.65 -6.79
N PHE A 99 0.79 19.98 -7.15
CA PHE A 99 0.82 18.78 -7.98
C PHE A 99 0.42 19.12 -9.41
N ARG A 100 1.09 18.50 -10.38
CA ARG A 100 0.62 18.48 -11.76
C ARG A 100 -0.28 17.25 -11.92
N GLY A 101 -1.27 17.37 -12.80
CA GLY A 101 -2.23 16.31 -13.04
C GLY A 101 -3.15 16.65 -14.18
N VAL A 102 -3.79 15.62 -14.73
CA VAL A 102 -4.80 15.74 -15.77
C VAL A 102 -6.17 15.63 -15.12
N VAL A 103 -7.07 16.56 -15.44
CA VAL A 103 -8.47 16.47 -15.02
C VAL A 103 -9.10 15.27 -15.71
N SER A 104 -9.37 14.20 -14.95
CA SER A 104 -9.98 12.97 -15.45
C SER A 104 -11.50 13.10 -15.56
N HIS A 105 -12.12 13.93 -14.70
CA HIS A 105 -13.55 14.14 -14.71
C HIS A 105 -13.91 15.49 -14.10
N TRP A 106 -14.91 16.18 -14.65
CA TRP A 106 -15.40 17.46 -14.14
C TRP A 106 -16.92 17.54 -14.24
N ASN A 107 -17.59 17.76 -13.10
CA ASN A 107 -19.01 18.04 -13.03
C ASN A 107 -19.19 19.57 -12.87
N ARG A 108 -19.67 20.23 -13.94
CA ARG A 108 -19.88 21.69 -13.94
C ARG A 108 -20.96 22.17 -12.98
N GLU A 109 -22.05 21.42 -12.85
CA GLU A 109 -23.20 21.82 -12.05
C GLU A 109 -22.90 21.75 -10.56
N LYS A 110 -22.11 20.76 -10.15
CA LYS A 110 -21.76 20.49 -8.76
C LYS A 110 -20.38 21.03 -8.38
N ALA A 111 -19.71 21.72 -9.30
CA ALA A 111 -18.38 22.32 -9.14
C ALA A 111 -17.33 21.40 -8.49
N PHE A 112 -17.35 20.10 -8.83
CA PHE A 112 -16.35 19.15 -8.37
C PHE A 112 -15.81 18.31 -9.51
N GLY A 113 -14.59 17.78 -9.33
CA GLY A 113 -13.95 16.90 -10.29
C GLY A 113 -12.88 16.02 -9.68
N TRP A 114 -12.30 15.20 -10.53
CA TRP A 114 -11.28 14.23 -10.23
C TRP A 114 -10.03 14.55 -11.05
N ILE A 115 -8.85 14.55 -10.42
CA ILE A 115 -7.56 14.76 -11.08
C ILE A 115 -6.72 13.50 -10.92
N THR A 116 -6.20 12.98 -12.03
CA THR A 116 -5.15 11.96 -11.99
C THR A 116 -3.80 12.66 -11.92
N THR A 117 -3.02 12.39 -10.89
CA THR A 117 -1.70 12.99 -10.69
C THR A 117 -0.61 12.03 -11.15
N ASP A 118 0.54 12.56 -11.54
CA ASP A 118 1.72 11.74 -11.88
C ASP A 118 2.26 10.89 -10.71
N LEU A 119 1.82 11.17 -9.47
CA LEU A 119 2.23 10.44 -8.26
C LEU A 119 1.28 9.30 -7.88
N SER A 120 0.07 9.26 -8.43
CA SER A 120 -0.94 8.26 -8.12
C SER A 120 -1.93 8.11 -9.28
N PRO A 121 -2.11 6.90 -9.85
CA PRO A 121 -3.19 6.63 -10.80
C PRO A 121 -4.58 6.73 -10.17
N GLN A 122 -4.67 6.78 -8.84
CA GLN A 122 -5.93 7.04 -8.14
C GLN A 122 -6.23 8.53 -8.16
N SER A 123 -7.42 8.86 -8.64
CA SER A 123 -7.90 10.23 -8.80
C SER A 123 -8.08 10.93 -7.45
N LEU A 124 -7.58 12.17 -7.34
CA LEU A 124 -7.80 13.04 -6.19
C LEU A 124 -9.04 13.91 -6.43
N GLY A 125 -9.91 14.02 -5.42
CA GLY A 125 -11.09 14.88 -5.49
C GLY A 125 -10.75 16.36 -5.33
N MET A 126 -11.40 17.21 -6.13
CA MET A 126 -11.28 18.67 -6.04
C MET A 126 -12.69 19.30 -5.96
N GLN A 127 -12.87 20.26 -5.05
CA GLN A 127 -14.07 21.07 -4.89
C GLN A 127 -13.67 22.56 -4.90
N ARG A 128 -14.53 23.42 -5.44
CA ARG A 128 -14.41 24.89 -5.33
C ARG A 128 -15.32 25.42 -4.24
#